data_AF-A0A9D8ESW5-F1
#
_entry.id   AF-A0A9D8ESW5-F1
#
_cell.length_a   1.000
_cell.length_b   1.000
_cell.length_c   1.000
_cell.angle_alpha   90.00
_cell.angle_beta   90.00
_cell.angle_gamma   90.00
#
_symmetry.space_group_name_H-M   'P 1'
#
loop_
_entity.id
_entity.type
_entity.pdbx_description
1 polymer ?
#
loop_
_entity_poly.entity_id
_entity_poly.type
_entity_poly.pdbx_seq_one_letter_code
_entity_poly.pdbx_strand_id
1 'polypeptide(L)'
;LIDEAYYLNAEGFTLLSGLKPEKGNMELELKKAIESVKELCSYSLLKANELQARPVDVVIETFDDREYAKNRLIGPTGVAVNLAKEIKKDFDNFGLLLDLSHIPILEENFIESLNLAKDFIKHIHIGNCILKDKSHPAFGDNHPRFGIQNGENDIKILADFIKALINIGYLKKPGNTIIFEVKPLSGEDPEITVAGSKRAFLRALNLV
;
A
#
# COMPACT_ATOMS: atom_id res chain seq x y z
N LEU A 1 7.34 -14.28 11.64
CA LEU A 1 6.35 -13.50 10.88
C LEU A 1 5.38 -14.35 10.06
N ILE A 2 5.76 -15.12 9.02
CA ILE A 2 4.77 -15.98 8.31
C ILE A 2 4.16 -17.03 9.27
N ASP A 3 4.98 -17.70 10.08
CA ASP A 3 4.47 -18.63 11.10
C ASP A 3 3.55 -17.94 12.12
N GLU A 4 3.86 -16.70 12.49
CA GLU A 4 3.02 -15.90 13.39
C GLU A 4 1.71 -15.48 12.71
N ALA A 5 1.73 -15.18 11.41
CA ALA A 5 0.53 -14.92 10.63
C ALA A 5 -0.40 -16.13 10.65
N TYR A 6 0.13 -17.34 10.47
CA TYR A 6 -0.66 -18.56 10.66
C TYR A 6 -1.18 -18.72 12.09
N TYR A 7 -0.33 -18.50 13.10
CA TYR A 7 -0.73 -18.59 14.51
C TYR A 7 -1.88 -17.62 14.87
N LEU A 8 -1.90 -16.43 14.28
CA LEU A 8 -2.92 -15.40 14.49
C LEU A 8 -4.12 -15.53 13.54
N ASN A 9 -4.13 -16.54 12.65
CA ASN A 9 -5.11 -16.68 11.56
C ASN A 9 -5.18 -15.43 10.66
N ALA A 10 -4.05 -14.76 10.46
CA ALA A 10 -3.96 -13.62 9.57
C ALA A 10 -4.11 -14.05 8.11
N GLU A 11 -4.72 -13.17 7.32
CA GLU A 11 -5.05 -13.45 5.93
C GLU A 11 -3.87 -13.25 4.98
N GLY A 12 -2.96 -12.36 5.37
CA GLY A 12 -1.82 -11.92 4.60
C GLY A 12 -0.71 -11.40 5.50
N PHE A 13 0.47 -11.34 4.93
CA PHE A 13 1.70 -10.82 5.48
C PHE A 13 2.20 -9.73 4.52
N THR A 14 2.20 -8.47 5.00
CA THR A 14 2.65 -7.33 4.21
C THR A 14 4.11 -7.01 4.51
N LEU A 15 4.88 -6.71 3.47
CA LEU A 15 6.26 -6.26 3.56
C LEU A 15 6.50 -5.01 2.70
N LEU A 16 7.54 -4.27 3.04
CA LEU A 16 8.06 -3.15 2.25
C LEU A 16 9.42 -3.54 1.65
N SER A 17 9.74 -3.03 0.47
CA SER A 17 11.01 -3.34 -0.18
C SER A 17 12.20 -2.64 0.48
N GLY A 18 13.41 -3.11 0.16
CA GLY A 18 14.64 -2.38 0.45
C GLY A 18 14.65 -0.97 -0.17
N LEU A 19 15.63 -0.16 0.25
CA LEU A 19 15.87 1.16 -0.32
C LEU A 19 16.15 1.06 -1.81
N LYS A 20 15.68 2.05 -2.56
CA LYS A 20 16.11 2.24 -3.93
C LYS A 20 17.60 2.55 -3.93
N PRO A 21 18.42 1.82 -4.69
CA PRO A 21 19.86 2.06 -4.72
C PRO A 21 20.16 3.44 -5.33
N GLU A 22 20.98 4.25 -4.66
CA GLU A 22 21.48 5.53 -5.19
C GLU A 22 22.38 5.30 -6.42
N LYS A 23 23.10 4.18 -6.44
CA LYS A 23 24.00 3.73 -7.50
C LYS A 23 23.87 2.22 -7.67
N GLY A 24 23.92 1.74 -8.90
CA GLY A 24 23.89 0.31 -9.19
C GLY A 24 22.87 -0.05 -10.26
N ASN A 25 22.71 -1.34 -10.50
CA ASN A 25 21.81 -1.84 -11.52
C ASN A 25 20.43 -2.13 -10.91
N MET A 26 19.47 -1.23 -11.14
CA MET A 26 18.07 -1.38 -10.71
C MET A 26 17.46 -2.72 -11.13
N GLU A 27 17.77 -3.22 -12.33
CA GLU A 27 17.26 -4.49 -12.83
C GLU A 27 17.78 -5.67 -11.99
N LEU A 28 19.06 -5.63 -11.60
CA LEU A 28 19.66 -6.65 -10.74
C LEU A 28 19.02 -6.66 -9.35
N GLU A 29 18.81 -5.49 -8.75
CA GLU A 29 18.18 -5.38 -7.44
C GLU A 29 16.70 -5.80 -7.48
N LEU A 30 15.97 -5.47 -8.55
CA LEU A 30 14.61 -5.98 -8.79
C LEU A 30 14.59 -7.50 -8.92
N LYS A 31 15.55 -8.09 -9.64
CA LYS A 31 15.66 -9.54 -9.77
C LYS A 31 15.88 -10.22 -8.42
N LYS A 32 16.77 -9.70 -7.59
CA LYS A 32 16.99 -10.22 -6.23
C LYS A 32 15.73 -10.10 -5.37
N ALA A 33 15.03 -8.97 -5.45
CA ALA A 33 13.77 -8.77 -4.73
C ALA A 33 12.71 -9.80 -5.17
N ILE A 34 12.59 -10.07 -6.48
CA ILE A 34 11.71 -11.12 -7.01
C ILE A 34 12.07 -12.47 -6.42
N GLU A 35 13.36 -12.86 -6.43
CA GLU A 35 13.83 -14.14 -5.88
C GLU A 35 13.49 -14.28 -4.39
N SER A 36 13.79 -13.25 -3.58
CA SER A 36 13.47 -13.27 -2.15
C SER A 36 11.96 -13.37 -1.87
N VAL A 37 11.12 -12.69 -2.66
CA VAL A 37 9.67 -12.76 -2.47
C VAL A 37 9.11 -14.11 -2.91
N LYS A 38 9.66 -14.72 -3.97
CA LYS A 38 9.33 -16.09 -4.37
C LYS A 38 9.65 -17.10 -3.26
N GLU A 39 10.77 -16.93 -2.56
CA GLU A 39 11.10 -17.75 -1.39
C GLU A 39 10.04 -17.62 -0.28
N LEU A 40 9.59 -16.39 0.02
CA LEU A 40 8.52 -16.15 1.00
C LEU A 40 7.18 -16.77 0.57
N CYS A 41 6.81 -16.63 -0.70
CA CYS A 41 5.58 -17.24 -1.23
C CYS A 41 5.63 -18.77 -1.13
N SER A 42 6.76 -19.37 -1.53
CA SER A 42 7.00 -20.82 -1.44
C SER A 42 6.92 -21.30 0.01
N TYR A 43 7.55 -20.58 0.94
CA TYR A 43 7.50 -20.91 2.35
C TYR A 43 6.07 -20.85 2.91
N SER A 44 5.30 -19.80 2.54
CA SER A 44 3.89 -19.72 2.94
C SER A 44 3.08 -20.90 2.41
N LEU A 45 3.29 -21.35 1.17
CA LEU A 45 2.62 -22.53 0.61
C LEU A 45 3.01 -23.83 1.35
N LEU A 46 4.29 -24.01 1.68
CA LEU A 46 4.76 -25.16 2.47
C LEU A 46 4.05 -25.20 3.83
N LYS A 47 3.98 -24.06 4.53
CA LYS A 47 3.30 -23.94 5.82
C LYS A 47 1.80 -24.18 5.72
N ALA A 48 1.15 -23.68 4.67
CA ALA A 48 -0.26 -23.93 4.40
C ALA A 48 -0.54 -25.44 4.33
N ASN A 49 0.31 -26.17 3.61
CA ASN A 49 0.19 -27.62 3.47
C ASN A 49 0.47 -28.37 4.77
N GLU A 50 1.49 -27.99 5.53
CA GLU A 50 1.77 -28.58 6.86
C GLU A 50 0.58 -28.42 7.81
N LEU A 51 -0.05 -27.25 7.80
CA LEU A 51 -1.13 -26.87 8.71
C LEU A 51 -2.54 -27.22 8.19
N GLN A 52 -2.65 -27.73 6.96
CA GLN A 52 -3.93 -27.95 6.26
C GLN A 52 -4.81 -26.69 6.25
N ALA A 53 -4.18 -25.54 6.00
CA ALA A 53 -4.81 -24.23 5.96
C ALA A 53 -4.70 -23.61 4.56
N ARG A 54 -5.42 -22.51 4.33
CA ARG A 54 -5.17 -21.69 3.13
C ARG A 54 -3.79 -21.03 3.23
N PRO A 55 -3.11 -20.76 2.10
CA PRO A 55 -1.90 -19.94 2.12
C PRO A 55 -2.15 -18.55 2.69
N VAL A 56 -1.23 -18.07 3.53
CA VAL A 56 -1.10 -16.64 3.87
C VAL A 56 -0.61 -15.90 2.63
N ASP A 57 -1.31 -14.85 2.23
CA ASP A 57 -0.90 -14.02 1.11
C ASP A 57 0.39 -13.25 1.45
N VAL A 58 1.36 -13.23 0.53
CA VAL A 58 2.56 -12.39 0.62
C VAL A 58 2.29 -11.11 -0.17
N VAL A 59 2.30 -9.97 0.52
CA VAL A 59 1.84 -8.70 -0.05
C VAL A 59 2.96 -7.67 0.02
N ILE A 60 3.31 -7.05 -1.10
CA ILE A 60 4.23 -5.90 -1.08
C ILE A 60 3.42 -4.62 -1.12
N GLU A 61 3.63 -3.77 -0.13
CA GLU A 61 3.18 -2.38 -0.19
C GLU A 61 4.10 -1.54 -1.07
N THR A 62 3.50 -0.85 -2.04
CA THR A 62 4.18 0.11 -2.90
C THR A 62 4.32 1.43 -2.16
N PHE A 63 5.54 1.92 -1.98
CA PHE A 63 5.82 3.20 -1.32
C PHE A 63 6.28 4.27 -2.33
N ASP A 64 6.90 5.36 -1.90
CA ASP A 64 7.57 6.31 -2.79
C ASP A 64 9.02 5.91 -3.11
N ASP A 65 9.61 6.52 -4.14
CA ASP A 65 11.01 6.38 -4.54
C ASP A 65 11.83 7.68 -4.40
N ARG A 66 11.40 8.55 -3.48
CA ARG A 66 11.93 9.89 -3.27
C ARG A 66 12.83 9.92 -2.05
N GLU A 67 14.01 10.54 -2.18
CA GLU A 67 14.99 10.66 -1.09
C GLU A 67 14.46 11.39 0.15
N TYR A 68 13.48 12.29 -0.04
CA TYR A 68 12.89 13.06 1.05
C TYR A 68 11.79 12.29 1.82
N ALA A 69 11.45 11.08 1.39
CA ALA A 69 10.44 10.24 1.99
C ALA A 69 10.97 8.81 2.20
N LYS A 70 10.27 7.75 1.78
CA LYS A 70 10.67 6.37 2.08
C LYS A 70 11.76 5.86 1.15
N ASN A 71 11.86 6.36 -0.09
CA ASN A 71 12.88 5.98 -1.07
C ASN A 71 13.02 4.45 -1.27
N ARG A 72 11.93 3.78 -1.64
CA ARG A 72 11.85 2.32 -1.78
C ARG A 72 12.09 1.87 -3.23
N LEU A 73 12.73 0.69 -3.37
CA LEU A 73 12.96 0.04 -4.65
C LEU A 73 11.65 -0.24 -5.39
N ILE A 74 10.64 -0.75 -4.67
CA ILE A 74 9.30 -1.00 -5.17
C ILE A 74 8.41 0.18 -4.78
N GLY A 75 8.62 1.29 -5.49
CA GLY A 75 7.82 2.50 -5.33
C GLY A 75 6.83 2.71 -6.48
N PRO A 76 7.30 3.16 -7.67
CA PRO A 76 6.43 3.50 -8.79
C PRO A 76 5.55 2.33 -9.20
N THR A 77 4.28 2.60 -9.51
CA THR A 77 3.28 1.56 -9.75
C THR A 77 3.69 0.62 -10.90
N GLY A 78 4.30 1.18 -11.95
CA GLY A 78 4.80 0.38 -13.08
C GLY A 78 5.90 -0.62 -12.69
N VAL A 79 6.80 -0.23 -11.78
CA VAL A 79 7.86 -1.11 -11.27
C VAL A 79 7.25 -2.24 -10.45
N ALA A 80 6.32 -1.91 -9.56
CA ALA A 80 5.61 -2.88 -8.73
C ALA A 80 4.81 -3.90 -9.56
N VAL A 81 4.12 -3.44 -10.61
CA VAL A 81 3.36 -4.32 -11.51
C VAL A 81 4.26 -5.24 -12.32
N ASN A 82 5.44 -4.78 -12.76
CA ASN A 82 6.41 -5.65 -13.44
C ASN A 82 6.92 -6.75 -12.51
N LEU A 83 7.27 -6.41 -11.26
CA LEU A 83 7.62 -7.40 -10.24
C LEU A 83 6.47 -8.39 -9.99
N ALA A 84 5.24 -7.88 -9.87
CA ALA A 84 4.07 -8.72 -9.60
C ALA A 84 3.77 -9.72 -10.72
N LYS A 85 3.94 -9.30 -11.99
CA LYS A 85 3.84 -10.19 -13.15
C LYS A 85 4.84 -11.33 -13.10
N GLU A 86 6.08 -11.06 -12.71
CA GLU A 86 7.13 -12.09 -12.65
C GLU A 86 6.93 -13.10 -11.51
N ILE A 87 6.38 -12.66 -10.37
CA ILE A 87 6.12 -13.53 -9.21
C ILE A 87 4.86 -14.38 -9.45
N LYS A 88 3.79 -13.78 -9.99
CA LYS A 88 2.52 -14.49 -10.25
C LYS A 88 2.59 -15.56 -11.34
N LYS A 89 3.71 -15.67 -12.07
CA LYS A 89 3.95 -16.84 -12.93
C LYS A 89 3.98 -18.14 -12.13
N ASP A 90 4.45 -18.07 -10.89
CA ASP A 90 4.69 -19.25 -10.04
C ASP A 90 3.87 -19.23 -8.74
N PHE A 91 3.38 -18.06 -8.29
CA PHE A 91 2.78 -17.89 -6.97
C PHE A 91 1.48 -17.06 -6.98
N ASP A 92 0.33 -17.72 -6.85
CA ASP A 92 -0.99 -17.07 -6.75
C ASP A 92 -1.23 -16.39 -5.39
N ASN A 93 -0.52 -16.81 -4.34
CA ASN A 93 -0.57 -16.22 -3.01
C ASN A 93 0.25 -14.92 -2.90
N PHE A 94 0.54 -14.25 -4.02
CA PHE A 94 1.22 -12.97 -4.05
C PHE A 94 0.27 -11.82 -4.44
N GLY A 95 0.53 -10.61 -3.96
CA GLY A 95 -0.07 -9.41 -4.51
C GLY A 95 0.54 -8.10 -4.01
N LEU A 96 -0.10 -7.01 -4.43
CA LEU A 96 0.30 -5.64 -4.12
C LEU A 96 -0.69 -5.00 -3.14
N LEU A 97 -0.15 -4.09 -2.33
CA LEU A 97 -0.89 -3.12 -1.55
C LEU A 97 -0.57 -1.74 -2.09
N LEU A 98 -1.60 -0.98 -2.45
CA LEU A 98 -1.46 0.42 -2.84
C LEU A 98 -2.05 1.30 -1.72
N ASP A 99 -1.28 2.29 -1.26
CA ASP A 99 -1.77 3.38 -0.43
C ASP A 99 -1.93 4.65 -1.27
N LEU A 100 -3.03 5.35 -1.06
CA LEU A 100 -3.31 6.67 -1.62
C LEU A 100 -2.28 7.74 -1.20
N SER A 101 -1.64 7.65 -0.02
CA SER A 101 -0.64 8.62 0.45
C SER A 101 0.62 8.66 -0.41
N HIS A 102 1.03 7.52 -0.95
CA HIS A 102 2.27 7.38 -1.72
C HIS A 102 2.14 7.93 -3.15
N ILE A 103 0.94 7.86 -3.72
CA ILE A 103 0.66 8.23 -5.11
C ILE A 103 1.03 9.70 -5.41
N PRO A 104 0.64 10.70 -4.59
CA PRO A 104 1.09 12.08 -4.78
C PRO A 104 2.62 12.25 -4.70
N ILE A 105 3.31 11.49 -3.84
CA ILE A 105 4.76 11.57 -3.64
C ILE A 105 5.51 11.05 -4.88
N LEU A 106 4.95 10.02 -5.52
CA LEU A 106 5.39 9.48 -6.80
C LEU A 106 5.05 10.38 -8.00
N GLU A 107 4.25 11.42 -7.79
CA GLU A 107 3.68 12.27 -8.85
C GLU A 107 2.84 11.46 -9.86
N GLU A 108 2.18 10.42 -9.37
CA GLU A 108 1.33 9.54 -10.18
C GLU A 108 -0.15 9.94 -10.10
N ASN A 109 -0.93 9.51 -11.10
CA ASN A 109 -2.38 9.62 -11.07
C ASN A 109 -3.00 8.33 -10.51
N PHE A 110 -3.78 8.42 -9.42
CA PHE A 110 -4.32 7.22 -8.80
C PHE A 110 -5.26 6.41 -9.70
N ILE A 111 -5.97 7.02 -10.65
CA ILE A 111 -6.84 6.29 -11.58
C ILE A 111 -5.98 5.43 -12.51
N GLU A 112 -4.89 5.98 -13.03
CA GLU A 112 -3.95 5.25 -13.89
C GLU A 112 -3.21 4.15 -13.11
N SER A 113 -2.70 4.48 -11.92
CA SER A 113 -2.02 3.52 -11.05
C SER A 113 -2.93 2.34 -10.67
N LEU A 114 -4.17 2.62 -10.26
CA LEU A 114 -5.16 1.57 -9.96
C LEU A 114 -5.48 0.71 -11.19
N ASN A 115 -5.67 1.30 -12.37
CA ASN A 115 -5.93 0.53 -13.59
C ASN A 115 -4.76 -0.35 -13.98
N LEU A 116 -3.53 0.14 -13.80
CA LEU A 116 -2.30 -0.60 -14.09
C LEU A 116 -2.11 -1.79 -13.13
N ALA A 117 -2.46 -1.61 -11.86
CA ALA A 117 -2.22 -2.61 -10.81
C ALA A 117 -3.41 -3.56 -10.54
N LYS A 118 -4.62 -3.28 -11.04
CA LYS A 118 -5.89 -3.94 -10.65
C LYS A 118 -5.88 -5.47 -10.50
N ASP A 119 -5.11 -6.18 -11.33
CA ASP A 119 -5.06 -7.66 -11.34
C ASP A 119 -4.09 -8.23 -10.28
N PHE A 120 -3.31 -7.35 -9.65
CA PHE A 120 -2.32 -7.68 -8.63
C PHE A 120 -2.67 -7.15 -7.24
N ILE A 121 -3.63 -6.21 -7.13
CA ILE A 121 -4.04 -5.60 -5.85
C ILE A 121 -4.73 -6.65 -4.96
N LYS A 122 -4.18 -6.85 -3.75
CA LYS A 122 -4.79 -7.60 -2.65
C LYS A 122 -5.36 -6.66 -1.59
N HIS A 123 -4.63 -5.61 -1.24
CA HIS A 123 -5.03 -4.65 -0.21
C HIS A 123 -4.98 -3.20 -0.71
N ILE A 124 -5.80 -2.35 -0.11
CA ILE A 124 -5.77 -0.91 -0.32
C ILE A 124 -5.66 -0.23 1.04
N HIS A 125 -4.71 0.68 1.15
CA HIS A 125 -4.65 1.64 2.24
C HIS A 125 -5.09 3.02 1.75
N ILE A 126 -5.54 3.83 2.71
CA ILE A 126 -5.73 5.27 2.55
C ILE A 126 -5.01 6.01 3.68
N GLY A 127 -4.08 6.85 3.27
CA GLY A 127 -3.43 7.82 4.13
C GLY A 127 -3.38 9.21 3.51
N ASN A 128 -2.61 10.07 4.15
CA ASN A 128 -2.34 11.43 3.68
C ASN A 128 -0.83 11.70 3.62
N CYS A 129 -0.44 12.74 2.91
CA CYS A 129 0.93 13.23 2.87
C CYS A 129 0.91 14.76 2.71
N ILE A 130 2.07 15.40 2.91
CA ILE A 130 2.22 16.85 2.71
C ILE A 130 3.43 17.10 1.80
N LEU A 131 3.20 17.76 0.67
CA LEU A 131 4.26 18.04 -0.31
C LEU A 131 4.51 19.55 -0.51
N LYS A 132 3.49 20.39 -0.29
CA LYS A 132 3.57 21.83 -0.55
C LYS A 132 4.43 22.60 0.44
N ASP A 133 4.47 22.15 1.70
CA ASP A 133 5.22 22.83 2.77
C ASP A 133 6.32 21.92 3.32
N LYS A 134 7.56 22.15 2.85
CA LYS A 134 8.76 21.41 3.28
C LYS A 134 9.15 21.67 4.73
N SER A 135 8.66 22.75 5.33
CA SER A 135 8.93 23.07 6.74
C SER A 135 7.92 22.42 7.69
N HIS A 136 6.84 21.86 7.16
CA HIS A 136 5.83 21.21 7.96
C HIS A 136 6.40 19.95 8.64
N PRO A 137 6.13 19.71 9.94
CA PRO A 137 6.67 18.55 10.66
C PRO A 137 6.22 17.19 10.11
N ALA A 138 5.18 17.20 9.26
CA ALA A 138 4.63 16.01 8.60
C ALA A 138 4.89 16.00 7.07
N PHE A 139 5.88 16.76 6.59
CA PHE A 139 6.29 16.74 5.18
C PHE A 139 6.67 15.31 4.72
N GLY A 140 6.30 14.94 3.49
CA GLY A 140 6.52 13.61 2.92
C GLY A 140 5.54 12.56 3.42
N ASP A 141 6.00 11.30 3.47
CA ASP A 141 5.22 10.13 3.89
C ASP A 141 5.17 9.99 5.42
N ASN A 142 4.32 10.81 6.05
CA ASN A 142 4.12 10.83 7.50
C ASN A 142 2.66 10.58 7.93
N HIS A 143 1.76 10.31 6.97
CA HIS A 143 0.39 9.90 7.25
C HIS A 143 -0.39 10.81 8.23
N PRO A 144 -0.35 12.15 8.12
CA PRO A 144 -1.12 12.99 9.03
C PRO A 144 -2.63 12.74 8.87
N ARG A 145 -3.43 13.15 9.86
CA ARG A 145 -4.89 13.05 9.79
C ARG A 145 -5.46 13.75 8.54
N PHE A 146 -6.61 13.28 8.06
CA PHE A 146 -7.37 13.96 7.00
C PHE A 146 -7.88 15.33 7.48
N GLY A 147 -7.91 16.31 6.57
CA GLY A 147 -8.31 17.70 6.87
C GLY A 147 -7.22 18.53 7.56
N ILE A 148 -5.99 18.03 7.67
CA ILE A 148 -4.85 18.84 8.07
C ILE A 148 -4.55 19.92 7.01
N GLN A 149 -4.12 21.10 7.45
CA GLN A 149 -3.64 22.13 6.54
C GLN A 149 -2.48 21.59 5.68
N ASN A 150 -2.49 21.89 4.38
CA ASN A 150 -1.52 21.45 3.38
C ASN A 150 -1.50 19.93 3.09
N GLY A 151 -2.44 19.15 3.64
CA GLY A 151 -2.60 17.74 3.26
C GLY A 151 -3.02 17.58 1.79
N GLU A 152 -2.46 16.59 1.10
CA GLU A 152 -2.77 16.33 -0.31
C GLU A 152 -4.09 15.57 -0.48
N ASN A 153 -4.41 14.68 0.46
CA ASN A 153 -5.60 13.84 0.44
C ASN A 153 -6.62 14.31 1.49
N ASP A 154 -7.83 14.67 1.03
CA ASP A 154 -8.97 14.97 1.88
C ASP A 154 -10.27 14.43 1.23
N ILE A 155 -11.43 14.73 1.82
CA ILE A 155 -12.76 14.16 1.51
C ILE A 155 -13.02 14.00 0.01
N LYS A 156 -12.74 15.01 -0.82
CA LYS A 156 -13.01 14.94 -2.27
C LYS A 156 -12.10 13.93 -2.98
N ILE A 157 -10.80 13.95 -2.68
CA ILE A 157 -9.83 12.98 -3.23
C ILE A 157 -10.17 11.57 -2.76
N LEU A 158 -10.53 11.40 -1.49
CA LEU A 158 -11.02 10.11 -0.98
C LEU A 158 -12.24 9.61 -1.75
N ALA A 159 -13.23 10.47 -2.01
CA ALA A 159 -14.42 10.07 -2.77
C ALA A 159 -14.07 9.65 -4.20
N ASP A 160 -13.20 10.41 -4.88
CA ASP A 160 -12.77 10.09 -6.24
C ASP A 160 -11.93 8.80 -6.28
N PHE A 161 -11.09 8.55 -5.27
CA PHE A 161 -10.34 7.29 -5.12
C PHE A 161 -11.27 6.10 -4.88
N ILE A 162 -12.28 6.24 -4.01
CA ILE A 162 -13.29 5.18 -3.77
C ILE A 162 -14.05 4.87 -5.06
N LYS A 163 -14.47 5.89 -5.84
CA LYS A 163 -15.10 5.68 -7.16
C LYS A 163 -14.17 4.92 -8.11
N ALA A 164 -12.88 5.26 -8.14
CA ALA A 164 -11.90 4.55 -8.94
C ALA A 164 -11.78 3.07 -8.53
N LEU A 165 -11.77 2.77 -7.23
CA LEU A 165 -11.77 1.39 -6.70
C LEU A 165 -13.03 0.61 -7.09
N ILE A 166 -14.20 1.24 -7.10
CA ILE A 166 -15.45 0.63 -7.61
C ILE A 166 -15.33 0.37 -9.12
N ASN A 167 -14.78 1.31 -9.88
CA ASN A 167 -14.66 1.23 -11.34
C ASN A 167 -13.72 0.10 -11.77
N ILE A 168 -12.58 -0.07 -11.11
CA ILE A 168 -11.68 -1.22 -11.35
C ILE A 168 -12.21 -2.54 -10.77
N GLY A 169 -13.35 -2.50 -10.07
CA GLY A 169 -14.02 -3.67 -9.50
C GLY A 169 -13.40 -4.18 -8.20
N TYR A 170 -12.46 -3.47 -7.57
CA TYR A 170 -11.84 -3.87 -6.31
C TYR A 170 -12.91 -4.03 -5.21
N LEU A 171 -13.76 -3.01 -5.01
CA LEU A 171 -14.82 -3.06 -3.99
C LEU A 171 -16.05 -3.91 -4.37
N LYS A 172 -16.07 -4.47 -5.58
CA LYS A 172 -17.12 -5.41 -6.00
C LYS A 172 -16.81 -6.85 -5.59
N LYS A 173 -15.55 -7.14 -5.20
CA LYS A 173 -15.12 -8.46 -4.74
C LYS A 173 -15.40 -8.59 -3.23
N PRO A 174 -16.19 -9.59 -2.80
CA PRO A 174 -16.41 -9.84 -1.37
C PRO A 174 -15.11 -10.01 -0.60
N GLY A 175 -15.05 -9.50 0.63
CA GLY A 175 -13.87 -9.59 1.49
C GLY A 175 -12.83 -8.48 1.30
N ASN A 176 -12.87 -7.72 0.20
CA ASN A 176 -11.95 -6.60 0.01
C ASN A 176 -12.24 -5.45 0.98
N THR A 177 -11.18 -4.87 1.53
CA THR A 177 -11.23 -3.82 2.56
C THR A 177 -10.40 -2.60 2.16
N ILE A 178 -10.78 -1.43 2.69
CA ILE A 178 -9.93 -0.24 2.71
C ILE A 178 -9.46 -0.04 4.16
N ILE A 179 -8.15 0.04 4.36
CA ILE A 179 -7.55 0.25 5.69
C ILE A 179 -6.99 1.67 5.77
N PHE A 180 -7.00 2.25 6.98
CA PHE A 180 -6.46 3.59 7.21
C PHE A 180 -5.02 3.49 7.71
N GLU A 181 -4.12 4.23 7.08
CA GLU A 181 -2.81 4.53 7.67
C GLU A 181 -2.77 6.00 8.06
N VAL A 182 -2.89 6.26 9.37
CA VAL A 182 -2.90 7.61 9.94
C VAL A 182 -2.09 7.67 11.23
N LYS A 183 -1.34 8.75 11.40
CA LYS A 183 -0.44 9.00 12.50
C LYS A 183 -0.75 10.37 13.13
N PRO A 184 -1.00 10.44 14.45
CA PRO A 184 -1.16 11.71 15.13
C PRO A 184 0.16 12.50 15.13
N LEU A 185 0.07 13.82 14.99
CA LEU A 185 1.22 14.70 15.20
C LEU A 185 1.51 14.89 16.69
N SER A 186 2.67 15.48 16.99
CA SER A 186 3.04 15.81 18.38
C SER A 186 1.97 16.69 19.02
N GLY A 187 1.44 16.25 20.15
CA GLY A 187 0.35 16.92 20.87
C GLY A 187 -1.06 16.58 20.40
N GLU A 188 -1.23 15.76 19.36
CA GLU A 188 -2.55 15.28 18.92
C GLU A 188 -2.95 14.01 19.66
N ASP A 189 -4.25 13.89 19.93
CA ASP A 189 -4.82 12.71 20.54
C ASP A 189 -5.03 11.60 19.46
N PRO A 190 -4.50 10.38 19.68
CA PRO A 190 -4.65 9.27 18.74
C PRO A 190 -6.12 8.86 18.51
N GLU A 191 -6.97 8.86 19.53
CA GLU A 191 -8.39 8.50 19.41
C GLU A 191 -9.15 9.55 18.60
N ILE A 192 -8.84 10.84 18.81
CA ILE A 192 -9.41 11.93 18.01
C ILE A 192 -8.97 11.81 16.55
N THR A 193 -7.71 11.41 16.31
CA THR A 193 -7.18 11.18 14.96
C THR A 193 -7.94 10.07 14.24
N VAL A 194 -8.12 8.92 14.89
CA VAL A 194 -8.90 7.80 14.34
C VAL A 194 -10.36 8.21 14.09
N ALA A 195 -10.99 8.88 15.06
CA ALA A 195 -12.37 9.35 14.93
C ALA A 195 -12.51 10.38 13.78
N GLY A 196 -11.51 11.24 13.60
CA GLY A 196 -11.41 12.20 12.50
C GLY A 196 -11.35 11.52 11.14
N SER A 197 -10.46 10.54 10.99
CA SER A 197 -10.31 9.76 9.75
C SER A 197 -11.58 9.00 9.38
N LYS A 198 -12.25 8.40 10.36
CA LYS A 198 -13.57 7.77 10.16
C LYS A 198 -14.61 8.77 9.66
N ARG A 199 -14.68 9.98 10.25
CA ARG A 199 -15.60 11.04 9.79
C ARG A 199 -15.29 11.50 8.37
N ALA A 200 -14.01 11.68 8.03
CA ALA A 200 -13.59 12.07 6.68
C ALA A 200 -14.02 11.02 5.64
N PHE A 201 -13.78 9.73 5.92
CA PHE A 201 -14.17 8.64 5.05
C PHE A 201 -15.69 8.51 4.88
N LEU A 202 -16.46 8.60 5.97
CA LEU A 202 -17.93 8.58 5.88
C LEU A 202 -18.48 9.75 5.07
N ARG A 203 -17.86 10.94 5.18
CA ARG A 203 -18.21 12.09 4.33
C ARG A 203 -17.86 11.84 2.86
N ALA A 204 -16.72 11.21 2.59
CA ALA A 204 -16.32 10.84 1.24
C ALA A 204 -17.30 9.83 0.64
N LEU A 205 -17.73 8.81 1.40
CA LEU A 205 -18.73 7.83 0.97
C LEU A 205 -20.08 8.46 0.59
N ASN A 206 -20.51 9.54 1.26
CA ASN A 206 -21.73 10.26 0.88
C ASN A 206 -21.65 10.96 -0.48
N LEU A 207 -20.45 11.05 -1.08
CA LEU A 207 -20.21 11.65 -2.40
C LEU A 207 -20.00 10.59 -3.50
N VAL A 208 -20.01 9.30 -3.16
CA VAL A 208 -19.77 8.15 -4.05
C VAL A 208 -21.07 7.59 -4.57
#